data_AF-A0A2H8TW30-F1
#
_entry.id   AF-A0A2H8TW30-F1
#
_cell.length_a   1.000
_cell.length_b   1.000
_cell.length_c   1.000
_cell.angle_alpha   90.00
_cell.angle_beta   90.00
_cell.angle_gamma   90.00
#
_symmetry.space_group_name_H-M   'P 1'
#
loop_
_entity.id
_entity.type
_entity.pdbx_description
1 polymer ?
#
loop_
_entity_poly.entity_id
_entity_poly.type
_entity_poly.pdbx_seq_one_letter_code
_entity_poly.pdbx_strand_id
1 'polypeptide(L)'
;MSLLFNVRLVKCIKRILPVVKHILINYNNRPIMFSNSKQSILNSVQNISLLKNPNATKSIIFGFSLLGLFGLDDKNESERKLIYTIKRGLLYLQDNNYNAFEHTLHDALKIATDLNHFNGITYVYDILANGALTNKDYDKAKVLFIKVVQRLYQQGGVDEDLNIVHVNLKIAKILEIQKDYNSSRLGFEFCLNILKKKYEIDPENEDVLGLYSLTLDAYARHLMNQGNNTHACTYFKKAFDISVKLNGELNEINVILLNDLGTMYYVRGMLEEALYFFGKAEKIGKHFPDMETFSTIYVNLGNIFLKQGLLKEAEKHCVEGMKNAKRHHYEIGKTEAANCLADIKKAME
;
A
#
# COMPACT_ATOMS: atom_id res chain seq x y z
N MET A 1 26.86 17.99 -15.64
CA MET A 1 25.50 18.10 -16.22
C MET A 1 24.78 16.78 -16.01
N SER A 2 24.04 16.67 -14.91
CA SER A 2 23.22 15.51 -14.54
C SER A 2 21.93 15.50 -15.35
N LEU A 3 21.94 14.83 -16.50
CA LEU A 3 20.76 14.61 -17.36
C LEU A 3 20.10 13.24 -17.12
N LEU A 4 20.35 12.62 -15.96
CA LEU A 4 19.82 11.31 -15.62
C LEU A 4 18.60 11.46 -14.70
N PHE A 5 17.45 11.00 -15.22
CA PHE A 5 16.19 10.74 -14.50
C PHE A 5 15.40 11.96 -13.98
N ASN A 6 14.83 12.74 -14.89
CA ASN A 6 13.61 13.50 -14.62
C ASN A 6 12.39 12.70 -15.11
N VAL A 7 12.10 11.56 -14.46
CA VAL A 7 10.85 10.82 -14.69
C VAL A 7 9.84 11.29 -13.65
N ARG A 8 8.72 11.85 -14.12
CA ARG A 8 7.57 12.16 -13.27
C ARG A 8 6.98 10.85 -12.72
N LEU A 9 7.36 10.46 -11.50
CA LEU A 9 6.74 9.41 -10.66
C LEU A 9 5.19 9.48 -10.75
N VAL A 10 4.64 10.68 -10.95
CA VAL A 10 3.20 10.95 -10.99
C VAL A 10 2.52 10.61 -12.29
N LYS A 11 3.22 10.56 -13.42
CA LYS A 11 2.59 9.96 -14.62
C LYS A 11 2.37 8.46 -14.42
N CYS A 12 3.19 7.80 -13.59
CA CYS A 12 2.88 6.45 -13.12
C CYS A 12 1.76 6.52 -12.08
N ILE A 13 1.86 7.29 -11.00
CA ILE A 13 0.86 7.33 -9.92
C ILE A 13 -0.56 7.72 -10.44
N LYS A 14 -0.72 8.79 -11.24
CA LYS A 14 -2.03 9.24 -11.77
C LYS A 14 -2.64 8.36 -12.86
N ARG A 15 -1.85 7.68 -13.71
CA ARG A 15 -2.41 6.73 -14.72
C ARG A 15 -2.82 5.39 -14.10
N ILE A 16 -2.29 5.10 -12.92
CA ILE A 16 -2.38 3.82 -12.23
C ILE A 16 -3.40 3.90 -11.09
N LEU A 17 -3.78 5.11 -10.62
CA LEU A 17 -4.71 5.32 -9.50
C LEU A 17 -6.05 4.54 -9.55
N PRO A 18 -6.77 4.40 -10.69
CA PRO A 18 -8.00 3.59 -10.71
C PRO A 18 -7.73 2.08 -10.67
N VAL A 19 -6.46 1.67 -10.68
CA VAL A 19 -6.03 0.28 -10.67
C VAL A 19 -5.23 -0.02 -9.38
N VAL A 20 -4.91 0.99 -8.52
CA VAL A 20 -4.29 0.84 -7.16
C VAL A 20 -5.25 0.20 -6.17
N LYS A 21 -5.80 -0.94 -6.56
CA LYS A 21 -6.13 -2.00 -5.62
C LYS A 21 -4.81 -2.52 -5.04
N HIS A 22 -4.59 -2.16 -3.78
CA HIS A 22 -3.91 -3.01 -2.81
C HIS A 22 -2.47 -3.40 -3.12
N ILE A 23 -1.53 -2.45 -3.00
CA ILE A 23 -0.22 -2.77 -2.42
C ILE A 23 0.12 -1.76 -1.33
N LEU A 24 -0.47 -2.01 -0.16
CA LEU A 24 0.22 -1.86 1.12
C LEU A 24 0.26 -3.27 1.71
N ILE A 25 1.25 -4.03 1.24
CA ILE A 25 1.94 -5.17 1.87
C ILE A 25 1.28 -5.77 3.13
N ASN A 26 0.83 -7.02 2.99
CA ASN A 26 0.38 -7.97 4.02
C ASN A 26 1.02 -7.73 5.40
N TYR A 27 0.27 -7.19 6.36
CA TYR A 27 0.62 -7.25 7.77
C TYR A 27 0.10 -8.54 8.40
N ASN A 28 0.93 -9.59 8.41
CA ASN A 28 0.71 -10.69 9.36
C ASN A 28 1.36 -10.29 10.70
N ASN A 29 0.59 -9.68 11.60
CA ASN A 29 0.92 -9.67 13.02
C ASN A 29 -0.29 -10.09 13.86
N ARG A 30 -0.01 -10.91 14.89
CA ARG A 30 -0.99 -11.42 15.84
C ARG A 30 -1.79 -10.28 16.47
N PRO A 31 -3.08 -10.48 16.79
CA PRO A 31 -3.90 -9.50 17.48
C PRO A 31 -3.25 -9.13 18.82
N ILE A 32 -2.99 -7.83 19.04
CA ILE A 32 -2.78 -7.31 20.39
C ILE A 32 -4.14 -7.44 21.08
N MET A 33 -4.25 -8.35 22.05
CA MET A 33 -5.51 -8.64 22.73
C MET A 33 -6.09 -7.38 23.39
N PHE A 34 -7.19 -6.89 22.83
CA PHE A 34 -8.13 -5.98 23.47
C PHE A 34 -9.55 -6.54 23.36
N SER A 35 -10.47 -6.07 24.22
CA SER A 35 -11.89 -6.46 24.22
C SER A 35 -12.50 -6.51 22.82
N ASN A 36 -13.38 -7.48 22.54
CA ASN A 36 -13.87 -7.88 21.20
C ASN A 36 -14.18 -6.73 20.21
N SER A 37 -14.78 -5.61 20.64
CA SER A 37 -15.09 -4.45 19.77
C SER A 37 -13.89 -3.57 19.38
N LYS A 38 -12.84 -3.51 20.22
CA LYS A 38 -11.57 -2.85 19.85
C LYS A 38 -10.77 -3.69 18.87
N GLN A 39 -10.88 -5.02 18.97
CA GLN A 39 -10.17 -5.93 18.10
C GLN A 39 -10.67 -5.88 16.65
N SER A 40 -11.99 -5.83 16.43
CA SER A 40 -12.56 -5.75 15.07
C SER A 40 -12.15 -4.49 14.33
N ILE A 41 -12.10 -3.34 15.02
CA ILE A 41 -11.71 -2.05 14.41
C ILE A 41 -10.18 -1.96 14.25
N LEU A 42 -9.37 -2.47 15.18
CA LEU A 42 -7.92 -2.52 14.97
C LEU A 42 -7.57 -3.44 13.80
N ASN A 43 -8.28 -4.58 13.70
CA ASN A 43 -8.19 -5.48 12.57
C ASN A 43 -8.54 -4.74 11.27
N SER A 44 -9.47 -3.79 11.25
CA SER A 44 -9.82 -3.02 10.05
C SER A 44 -8.61 -2.31 9.40
N VAL A 45 -7.73 -1.70 10.20
CA VAL A 45 -6.48 -1.06 9.74
C VAL A 45 -5.45 -2.11 9.31
N GLN A 46 -5.44 -3.26 9.96
CA GLN A 46 -4.55 -4.38 9.63
C GLN A 46 -5.05 -5.18 8.42
N ASN A 47 -6.36 -5.21 8.15
CA ASN A 47 -7.02 -6.07 7.17
C ASN A 47 -7.22 -5.42 5.82
N ILE A 48 -7.28 -4.07 5.77
CA ILE A 48 -7.11 -3.31 4.52
C ILE A 48 -5.78 -3.68 3.81
N SER A 49 -4.87 -4.36 4.51
CA SER A 49 -3.59 -4.87 4.00
C SER A 49 -3.55 -6.34 3.50
N LEU A 50 -4.66 -7.09 3.44
CA LEU A 50 -4.58 -8.53 3.16
C LEU A 50 -5.27 -8.96 1.85
N LEU A 51 -4.46 -9.32 0.85
CA LEU A 51 -4.88 -10.03 -0.35
C LEU A 51 -5.19 -11.51 -0.05
N LYS A 52 -6.47 -11.89 -0.12
CA LYS A 52 -6.93 -13.23 -0.50
C LYS A 52 -8.15 -13.07 -1.42
N ASN A 53 -7.93 -12.78 -2.69
CA ASN A 53 -8.93 -13.06 -3.71
C ASN A 53 -8.25 -13.52 -5.02
N PRO A 54 -8.37 -14.81 -5.40
CA PRO A 54 -7.83 -15.32 -6.65
C PRO A 54 -8.59 -14.84 -7.90
N ASN A 55 -9.72 -14.13 -7.75
CA ASN A 55 -10.59 -13.75 -8.87
C ASN A 55 -10.68 -12.24 -9.16
N ALA A 56 -9.72 -11.43 -8.70
CA ALA A 56 -9.55 -10.05 -9.19
C ALA A 56 -8.82 -10.04 -10.56
N THR A 57 -9.32 -10.83 -11.49
CA THR A 57 -8.84 -10.92 -12.87
C THR A 57 -9.08 -9.59 -13.58
N LYS A 58 -8.05 -8.72 -13.62
CA LYS A 58 -7.74 -7.62 -14.58
C LYS A 58 -6.93 -6.45 -13.97
N SER A 59 -6.57 -6.47 -12.69
CA SER A 59 -5.83 -5.37 -12.05
C SER A 59 -4.32 -5.58 -12.08
N ILE A 60 -3.73 -5.35 -13.24
CA ILE A 60 -2.34 -5.68 -13.53
C ILE A 60 -1.66 -4.39 -13.90
N ILE A 61 -1.04 -3.70 -12.94
CA ILE A 61 0.38 -3.27 -12.90
C ILE A 61 0.65 -2.80 -11.45
N PHE A 62 0.25 -3.59 -10.45
CA PHE A 62 0.28 -3.16 -9.04
C PHE A 62 1.45 -3.76 -8.32
N GLY A 63 2.42 -2.90 -8.06
CA GLY A 63 3.72 -3.21 -7.48
C GLY A 63 4.75 -2.37 -8.20
N PHE A 64 4.57 -1.05 -8.15
CA PHE A 64 5.35 -0.03 -8.84
C PHE A 64 6.79 -0.47 -9.07
N SER A 65 7.07 -0.93 -10.28
CA SER A 65 8.44 -0.99 -10.74
C SER A 65 8.83 0.41 -11.19
N LEU A 66 9.76 0.97 -10.43
CA LEU A 66 10.11 2.38 -10.42
C LEU A 66 10.69 2.86 -11.76
N LEU A 67 11.25 1.94 -12.52
CA LEU A 67 11.99 2.26 -13.73
C LEU A 67 11.11 2.23 -14.99
N GLY A 68 9.89 1.66 -14.92
CA GLY A 68 9.13 1.33 -16.12
C GLY A 68 9.96 0.58 -17.18
N LEU A 69 9.42 0.35 -18.36
CA LEU A 69 10.24 -0.10 -19.51
C LEU A 69 10.99 1.08 -20.16
N PHE A 70 11.15 2.21 -19.46
CA PHE A 70 11.68 3.44 -20.05
C PHE A 70 13.19 3.31 -20.30
N GLY A 71 13.55 3.45 -21.57
CA GLY A 71 14.89 3.18 -22.09
C GLY A 71 14.97 1.93 -22.96
N LEU A 72 13.91 1.11 -23.01
CA LEU A 72 13.78 0.02 -23.98
C LEU A 72 12.99 0.52 -25.20
N ASP A 73 13.62 0.43 -26.37
CA ASP A 73 13.07 0.77 -27.67
C ASP A 73 12.39 -0.46 -28.30
N ASP A 74 11.08 -0.38 -28.51
CA ASP A 74 10.29 -1.44 -29.14
C ASP A 74 10.56 -1.56 -30.65
N LYS A 75 11.33 -0.63 -31.22
CA LYS A 75 11.81 -0.72 -32.60
C LYS A 75 13.03 -1.63 -32.72
N ASN A 76 13.84 -1.74 -31.66
CA ASN A 76 14.98 -2.63 -31.63
C ASN A 76 14.53 -4.08 -31.37
N GLU A 77 14.84 -4.98 -32.31
CA GLU A 77 14.40 -6.38 -32.26
C GLU A 77 14.90 -7.12 -31.01
N SER A 78 16.13 -6.84 -30.57
CA SER A 78 16.68 -7.49 -29.38
C SER A 78 16.02 -7.00 -28.09
N GLU A 79 15.66 -5.72 -28.02
CA GLU A 79 14.96 -5.15 -26.87
C GLU A 79 13.47 -5.54 -26.86
N ARG A 80 12.84 -5.75 -28.02
CA ARG A 80 11.51 -6.37 -28.11
C ARG A 80 11.45 -7.72 -27.39
N LYS A 81 12.45 -8.57 -27.60
CA LYS A 81 12.53 -9.89 -26.95
C LYS A 81 12.60 -9.74 -25.43
N LEU A 82 13.39 -8.79 -24.93
CA LEU A 82 13.47 -8.46 -23.51
C LEU A 82 12.11 -7.98 -22.96
N ILE A 83 11.50 -6.98 -23.60
CA ILE A 83 10.19 -6.43 -23.23
C ILE A 83 9.13 -7.54 -23.17
N TYR A 84 9.06 -8.38 -24.20
CA TYR A 84 8.11 -9.48 -24.29
C TYR A 84 8.31 -10.49 -23.14
N THR A 85 9.56 -10.86 -22.86
CA THR A 85 9.89 -11.82 -21.80
C THR A 85 9.49 -11.28 -20.43
N ILE A 86 9.76 -10.00 -20.15
CA ILE A 86 9.34 -9.33 -18.92
C ILE A 86 7.80 -9.34 -18.79
N LYS A 87 7.09 -8.93 -19.85
CA LYS A 87 5.61 -8.92 -19.86
C LYS A 87 5.05 -10.30 -19.59
N ARG A 88 5.60 -11.35 -20.21
CA ARG A 88 5.18 -12.74 -20.00
C ARG A 88 5.39 -13.17 -18.55
N GLY A 89 6.52 -12.80 -17.95
CA GLY A 89 6.77 -13.05 -16.55
C GLY A 89 5.72 -12.40 -15.64
N LEU A 90 5.44 -11.11 -15.85
CA LEU A 90 4.39 -10.39 -15.10
C LEU A 90 3.02 -11.09 -15.22
N LEU A 91 2.65 -11.59 -16.40
CA LEU A 91 1.43 -12.39 -16.58
C LEU A 91 1.39 -13.60 -15.65
N TYR A 92 2.49 -14.37 -15.57
CA TYR A 92 2.56 -15.50 -14.64
C TYR A 92 2.40 -15.09 -13.18
N LEU A 93 2.93 -13.94 -12.77
CA LEU A 93 2.77 -13.46 -11.40
C LEU A 93 1.30 -13.17 -11.08
N GLN A 94 0.56 -12.61 -12.03
CA GLN A 94 -0.86 -12.28 -11.85
C GLN A 94 -1.73 -13.54 -11.79
N ASP A 95 -1.35 -14.57 -12.53
CA ASP A 95 -1.99 -15.88 -12.49
C ASP A 95 -1.56 -16.70 -11.24
N ASN A 96 -0.87 -16.06 -10.29
CA ASN A 96 -0.30 -16.66 -9.07
C ASN A 96 0.66 -17.83 -9.35
N ASN A 97 1.26 -17.89 -10.54
CA ASN A 97 2.26 -18.88 -10.92
C ASN A 97 3.67 -18.34 -10.67
N TYR A 98 4.07 -18.30 -9.40
CA TYR A 98 5.34 -17.71 -8.99
C TYR A 98 6.57 -18.41 -9.61
N ASN A 99 6.55 -19.73 -9.73
CA ASN A 99 7.68 -20.48 -10.30
C ASN A 99 7.90 -20.12 -11.78
N ALA A 100 6.83 -20.04 -12.59
CA ALA A 100 6.93 -19.64 -13.99
C ALA A 100 7.31 -18.16 -14.14
N PHE A 101 6.80 -17.29 -13.26
CA PHE A 101 7.22 -15.89 -13.16
C PHE A 101 8.73 -15.81 -12.94
N GLU A 102 9.24 -16.46 -11.90
CA GLU A 102 10.64 -16.34 -11.52
C GLU A 102 11.57 -16.87 -12.61
N HIS A 103 11.30 -18.07 -13.15
CA HIS A 103 12.05 -18.63 -14.27
C HIS A 103 12.06 -17.67 -15.46
N THR A 104 10.91 -17.13 -15.84
CA THR A 104 10.79 -16.20 -16.97
C THR A 104 11.55 -14.90 -16.74
N LEU A 105 11.60 -14.39 -15.51
CA LEU A 105 12.36 -13.18 -15.20
C LEU A 105 13.87 -13.44 -15.14
N HIS A 106 14.33 -14.65 -14.80
CA HIS A 106 15.73 -15.03 -14.98
C HIS A 106 16.12 -15.12 -16.46
N ASP A 107 15.24 -15.60 -17.34
CA ASP A 107 15.44 -15.53 -18.79
C ASP A 107 15.55 -14.07 -19.26
N ALA A 108 14.68 -13.19 -18.77
CA ALA A 108 14.76 -11.75 -19.06
C ALA A 108 16.06 -11.12 -18.56
N LEU A 109 16.53 -11.51 -17.37
CA LEU A 109 17.79 -11.03 -16.79
C LEU A 109 18.98 -11.43 -17.67
N LYS A 110 18.98 -12.67 -18.15
CA LYS A 110 20.00 -13.17 -19.08
C LYS A 110 19.99 -12.36 -20.37
N ILE A 111 18.82 -12.17 -21.00
CA ILE A 111 18.69 -11.35 -22.20
C ILE A 111 19.21 -9.93 -21.96
N ALA A 112 18.81 -9.27 -20.87
CA ALA A 112 19.28 -7.92 -20.56
C ALA A 112 20.80 -7.83 -20.34
N THR A 113 21.39 -8.89 -19.77
CA THR A 113 22.84 -9.02 -19.59
C THR A 113 23.57 -9.22 -20.90
N ASP A 114 23.07 -10.11 -21.77
CA ASP A 114 23.63 -10.37 -23.10
C ASP A 114 23.61 -9.10 -23.98
N LEU A 115 22.60 -8.23 -23.79
CA LEU A 115 22.49 -6.94 -24.46
C LEU A 115 23.33 -5.82 -23.82
N ASN A 116 24.03 -6.09 -22.71
CA ASN A 116 24.69 -5.07 -21.89
C ASN A 116 23.76 -3.91 -21.48
N HIS A 117 22.46 -4.19 -21.37
CA HIS A 117 21.44 -3.17 -21.19
C HIS A 117 21.23 -2.86 -19.69
N PHE A 118 22.04 -1.94 -19.15
CA PHE A 118 22.11 -1.68 -17.72
C PHE A 118 20.75 -1.41 -17.08
N ASN A 119 19.92 -0.54 -17.68
CA ASN A 119 18.60 -0.18 -17.14
C ASN A 119 17.65 -1.39 -17.12
N GLY A 120 17.76 -2.26 -18.12
CA GLY A 120 16.94 -3.46 -18.25
C GLY A 120 17.27 -4.49 -17.18
N ILE A 121 18.57 -4.67 -16.88
CA ILE A 121 19.03 -5.50 -15.77
C ILE A 121 18.49 -4.96 -14.44
N THR A 122 18.59 -3.64 -14.19
CA THR A 122 18.08 -3.02 -12.96
C THR A 122 16.56 -3.19 -12.82
N TYR A 123 15.83 -3.01 -13.92
CA TYR A 123 14.38 -3.19 -13.97
C TYR A 123 13.96 -4.64 -13.69
N VAL A 124 14.66 -5.62 -14.28
CA VAL A 124 14.40 -7.05 -14.00
C VAL A 124 14.66 -7.40 -12.53
N TYR A 125 15.73 -6.87 -11.92
CA TYR A 125 15.96 -7.05 -10.49
C TYR A 125 14.84 -6.47 -9.62
N ASP A 126 14.34 -5.27 -9.93
CA ASP A 126 13.22 -4.67 -9.22
C ASP A 126 11.94 -5.51 -9.37
N ILE A 127 11.64 -6.03 -10.58
CA ILE A 127 10.51 -6.93 -10.78
C ILE A 127 10.66 -8.22 -9.97
N LEU A 128 11.83 -8.87 -10.01
CA LEU A 128 12.12 -10.06 -9.19
C LEU A 128 11.95 -9.78 -7.70
N ALA A 129 12.40 -8.62 -7.22
CA ALA A 129 12.26 -8.20 -5.82
C ALA A 129 10.80 -8.03 -5.42
N ASN A 130 10.00 -7.33 -6.24
CA ASN A 130 8.57 -7.16 -6.01
C ASN A 130 7.83 -8.51 -6.08
N GLY A 131 8.20 -9.40 -7.00
CA GLY A 131 7.64 -10.75 -7.07
C GLY A 131 7.94 -11.58 -5.82
N ALA A 132 9.20 -11.57 -5.35
CA ALA A 132 9.58 -12.24 -4.12
C ALA A 132 8.81 -11.69 -2.90
N LEU A 133 8.62 -10.37 -2.83
CA LEU A 133 7.82 -9.72 -1.79
C LEU A 133 6.36 -10.19 -1.81
N THR A 134 5.74 -10.27 -2.99
CA THR A 134 4.38 -10.79 -3.17
C THR A 134 4.28 -12.27 -2.78
N ASN A 135 5.30 -13.06 -3.10
CA ASN A 135 5.41 -14.46 -2.70
C ASN A 135 5.80 -14.65 -1.21
N LYS A 136 5.95 -13.56 -0.45
CA LYS A 136 6.37 -13.56 0.97
C LYS A 136 7.77 -14.13 1.21
N ASP A 137 8.61 -14.20 0.18
CA ASP A 137 10.03 -14.50 0.29
C ASP A 137 10.78 -13.20 0.62
N TYR A 138 10.68 -12.79 1.88
CA TYR A 138 11.16 -11.49 2.36
C TYR A 138 12.69 -11.37 2.33
N ASP A 139 13.42 -12.45 2.58
CA ASP A 139 14.88 -12.44 2.54
C ASP A 139 15.38 -12.23 1.11
N LYS A 140 14.81 -12.97 0.15
CA LYS A 140 15.13 -12.78 -1.26
C LYS A 140 14.74 -11.40 -1.76
N ALA A 141 13.54 -10.92 -1.42
CA ALA A 141 13.10 -9.58 -1.79
C ALA A 141 14.07 -8.51 -1.31
N LYS A 142 14.51 -8.58 -0.05
CA LYS A 142 15.48 -7.64 0.54
C LYS A 142 16.81 -7.65 -0.20
N VAL A 143 17.38 -8.84 -0.47
CA VAL A 143 18.64 -8.98 -1.21
C VAL A 143 18.53 -8.38 -2.61
N LEU A 144 17.42 -8.64 -3.31
CA LEU A 144 17.19 -8.10 -4.65
C LEU A 144 16.99 -6.58 -4.64
N PHE A 145 16.28 -6.01 -3.66
CA PHE A 145 16.16 -4.55 -3.54
C PHE A 145 17.50 -3.88 -3.22
N ILE A 146 18.34 -4.48 -2.37
CA ILE A 146 19.71 -3.98 -2.14
C ILE A 146 20.50 -4.00 -3.45
N LYS A 147 20.34 -5.03 -4.28
CA LYS A 147 20.96 -5.09 -5.61
C LYS A 147 20.48 -3.96 -6.53
N VAL A 148 19.18 -3.63 -6.50
CA VAL A 148 18.63 -2.49 -7.24
C VAL A 148 19.30 -1.18 -6.81
N VAL A 149 19.37 -0.93 -5.50
CA VAL A 149 20.03 0.28 -4.95
C VAL A 149 21.50 0.36 -5.36
N GLN A 150 22.26 -0.74 -5.24
CA GLN A 150 23.66 -0.80 -5.69
C GLN A 150 23.82 -0.43 -7.16
N ARG A 151 22.91 -0.91 -8.01
CA ARG A 151 22.92 -0.58 -9.45
C ARG A 151 22.57 0.87 -9.71
N LEU A 152 21.65 1.47 -8.95
CA LEU A 152 21.35 2.89 -9.06
C LEU A 152 22.58 3.75 -8.70
N TYR A 153 23.32 3.40 -7.65
CA TYR A 153 24.59 4.07 -7.32
C TYR A 153 25.65 3.90 -8.41
N GLN A 154 25.76 2.73 -9.04
CA GLN A 154 26.69 2.51 -10.15
C GLN A 154 26.42 3.40 -11.37
N GLN A 155 25.21 3.95 -11.50
CA GLN A 155 24.87 4.92 -12.55
C GLN A 155 25.06 6.38 -12.11
N GLY A 156 25.66 6.62 -10.95
CA GLY A 156 25.84 7.95 -10.38
C GLY A 156 24.61 8.46 -9.64
N GLY A 157 23.67 7.59 -9.28
CA GLY A 157 22.57 7.95 -8.38
C GLY A 157 23.07 8.33 -6.99
N VAL A 158 22.26 9.11 -6.27
CA VAL A 158 22.55 9.58 -4.91
C VAL A 158 21.38 9.30 -3.98
N ASP A 159 21.60 9.34 -2.66
CA ASP A 159 20.58 9.04 -1.66
C ASP A 159 19.29 9.85 -1.84
N GLU A 160 19.42 11.10 -2.29
CA GLU A 160 18.31 12.00 -2.56
C GLU A 160 17.51 11.64 -3.81
N ASP A 161 17.90 10.66 -4.62
CA ASP A 161 17.07 10.27 -5.76
C ASP A 161 15.79 9.59 -5.28
N LEU A 162 14.63 10.06 -5.76
CA LEU A 162 13.32 9.49 -5.37
C LEU A 162 13.25 7.99 -5.64
N ASN A 163 14.01 7.54 -6.64
CA ASN A 163 14.15 6.14 -6.97
C ASN A 163 14.82 5.33 -5.84
N ILE A 164 15.92 5.83 -5.30
CA ILE A 164 16.64 5.20 -4.19
C ILE A 164 15.80 5.28 -2.91
N VAL A 165 15.15 6.42 -2.65
CA VAL A 165 14.24 6.60 -1.50
C VAL A 165 13.10 5.57 -1.54
N HIS A 166 12.45 5.39 -2.70
CA HIS A 166 11.34 4.45 -2.82
C HIS A 166 11.78 2.99 -2.62
N VAL A 167 12.93 2.57 -3.13
CA VAL A 167 13.44 1.20 -2.88
C VAL A 167 13.80 1.03 -1.40
N ASN A 168 14.41 2.04 -0.76
CA ASN A 168 14.69 2.00 0.67
C ASN A 168 13.41 1.93 1.53
N LEU A 169 12.33 2.59 1.12
CA LEU A 169 11.02 2.44 1.77
C LEU A 169 10.53 0.98 1.74
N LYS A 170 10.69 0.29 0.60
CA LYS A 170 10.34 -1.14 0.48
C LYS A 170 11.21 -2.01 1.39
N ILE A 171 12.52 -1.71 1.50
CA ILE A 171 13.44 -2.42 2.41
C ILE A 171 13.04 -2.19 3.88
N ALA A 172 12.80 -0.94 4.30
CA ALA A 172 12.34 -0.59 5.65
C ALA A 172 11.07 -1.36 6.04
N LYS A 173 10.17 -1.51 5.06
CA LYS A 173 8.94 -2.26 5.20
C LYS A 173 9.16 -3.77 5.32
N ILE A 174 10.08 -4.34 4.55
CA ILE A 174 10.47 -5.75 4.68
C ILE A 174 11.05 -6.02 6.08
N LEU A 175 11.94 -5.13 6.55
CA LEU A 175 12.51 -5.23 7.89
C LEU A 175 11.43 -5.20 8.99
N GLU A 176 10.38 -4.40 8.81
CA GLU A 176 9.22 -4.38 9.71
C GLU A 176 8.53 -5.75 9.80
N ILE A 177 8.32 -6.41 8.65
CA ILE A 177 7.69 -7.74 8.57
C ILE A 177 8.58 -8.80 9.22
N GLN A 178 9.90 -8.67 9.03
CA GLN A 178 10.90 -9.51 9.68
C GLN A 178 11.07 -9.20 11.17
N LYS A 179 10.31 -8.23 11.70
CA LYS A 179 10.34 -7.76 13.10
C LYS A 179 11.68 -7.14 13.52
N ASP A 180 12.51 -6.75 12.56
CA ASP A 180 13.64 -5.87 12.81
C ASP A 180 13.16 -4.41 12.87
N TYR A 181 12.49 -4.08 13.97
CA TYR A 181 11.86 -2.78 14.15
C TYR A 181 12.87 -1.64 14.23
N ASN A 182 14.09 -1.90 14.72
CA ASN A 182 15.14 -0.89 14.81
C ASN A 182 15.62 -0.48 13.42
N SER A 183 16.01 -1.44 12.59
CA SER A 183 16.46 -1.16 11.21
C SER A 183 15.31 -0.62 10.35
N SER A 184 14.10 -1.14 10.56
CA SER A 184 12.88 -0.62 9.91
C SER A 184 12.65 0.86 10.22
N ARG A 185 12.72 1.25 11.50
CA ARG A 185 12.57 2.65 11.93
C ARG A 185 13.63 3.55 11.29
N LEU A 186 14.90 3.14 11.30
CA LEU A 186 15.98 3.90 10.67
C LEU A 186 15.74 4.09 9.16
N GLY A 187 15.26 3.05 8.47
CA GLY A 187 14.92 3.13 7.05
C GLY A 187 13.76 4.09 6.77
N PHE A 188 12.71 4.09 7.59
CA PHE A 188 11.62 5.05 7.48
C PHE A 188 12.09 6.50 7.76
N GLU A 189 12.88 6.71 8.82
CA GLU A 189 13.44 8.02 9.17
C GLU A 189 14.35 8.58 8.06
N PHE A 190 15.18 7.73 7.45
CA PHE A 190 15.97 8.08 6.27
C PHE A 190 15.08 8.60 5.13
N CYS A 191 14.05 7.85 4.75
CA CYS A 191 13.14 8.25 3.67
C CYS A 191 12.39 9.55 4.00
N LEU A 192 11.85 9.66 5.22
CA LEU A 192 11.10 10.83 5.67
C LEU A 192 11.96 12.10 5.68
N ASN A 193 13.22 12.01 6.13
CA ASN A 193 14.11 13.16 6.19
C ASN A 193 14.40 13.73 4.79
N ILE A 194 14.64 12.86 3.80
CA ILE A 194 14.88 13.29 2.41
C ILE A 194 13.60 13.88 1.81
N LEU A 195 12.47 13.19 1.96
CA LEU A 195 11.20 13.63 1.38
C LEU A 195 10.71 14.94 1.99
N LYS A 196 10.91 15.14 3.29
CA LYS A 196 10.61 16.39 3.97
C LYS A 196 11.41 17.55 3.37
N LYS A 197 12.74 17.40 3.23
CA LYS A 197 13.60 18.44 2.62
C LYS A 197 13.18 18.75 1.19
N LYS A 198 12.88 17.73 0.38
CA LYS A 198 12.39 17.94 -1.00
C LYS A 198 11.05 18.63 -1.04
N TYR A 199 10.14 18.30 -0.14
CA TYR A 199 8.84 18.94 -0.02
C TYR A 199 8.98 20.42 0.39
N GLU A 200 9.95 20.75 1.25
CA GLU A 200 10.26 22.14 1.61
C GLU A 200 10.83 22.95 0.43
N ILE A 201 11.58 22.31 -0.48
CA ILE A 201 12.15 22.94 -1.68
C ILE A 201 11.10 23.14 -2.77
N ASP A 202 10.31 22.11 -3.07
CA ASP A 202 9.29 22.12 -4.11
C ASP A 202 8.02 21.45 -3.59
N PRO A 203 7.15 22.22 -2.90
CA PRO A 203 5.96 21.67 -2.24
C PRO A 203 4.85 21.28 -3.24
N GLU A 204 4.97 21.66 -4.51
CA GLU A 204 4.04 21.27 -5.59
C GLU A 204 4.56 20.08 -6.41
N ASN A 205 5.75 19.56 -6.07
CA ASN A 205 6.30 18.41 -6.75
C ASN A 205 5.44 17.18 -6.50
N GLU A 206 4.66 16.81 -7.51
CA GLU A 206 3.70 15.72 -7.39
C GLU A 206 4.38 14.39 -6.97
N ASP A 207 5.63 14.15 -7.41
CA ASP A 207 6.35 12.89 -7.16
C ASP A 207 6.76 12.80 -5.69
N VAL A 208 7.27 13.92 -5.17
CA VAL A 208 7.60 14.08 -3.75
C VAL A 208 6.34 13.97 -2.92
N LEU A 209 5.25 14.65 -3.28
CA LEU A 209 3.97 14.57 -2.58
C LEU A 209 3.48 13.12 -2.48
N GLY A 210 3.51 12.38 -3.60
CA GLY A 210 3.06 10.99 -3.64
C GLY A 210 3.90 10.07 -2.76
N LEU A 211 5.23 10.12 -2.92
CA LEU A 211 6.13 9.29 -2.13
C LEU A 211 6.15 9.70 -0.65
N TYR A 212 6.00 10.98 -0.34
CA TYR A 212 5.97 11.49 1.03
C TYR A 212 4.70 11.09 1.76
N SER A 213 3.52 11.25 1.14
CA SER A 213 2.25 10.76 1.70
C SER A 213 2.32 9.26 2.01
N LEU A 214 2.83 8.46 1.06
CA LEU A 214 3.00 7.01 1.23
C LEU A 214 3.97 6.66 2.37
N THR A 215 5.09 7.38 2.47
CA THR A 215 6.10 7.14 3.53
C THR A 215 5.56 7.52 4.90
N LEU A 216 4.81 8.62 5.01
CA LEU A 216 4.16 9.04 6.25
C LEU A 216 3.12 8.02 6.71
N ASP A 217 2.28 7.50 5.79
CA ASP A 217 1.32 6.43 6.07
C ASP A 217 2.03 5.16 6.57
N ALA A 218 3.05 4.69 5.84
CA ALA A 218 3.80 3.50 6.21
C ALA A 218 4.48 3.63 7.59
N TYR A 219 5.06 4.81 7.88
CA TYR A 219 5.66 5.07 9.18
C TYR A 219 4.61 5.21 10.30
N ALA A 220 3.43 5.78 10.01
CA ALA A 220 2.32 5.81 10.95
C ALA A 220 1.88 4.40 11.36
N ARG A 221 1.78 3.48 10.38
CA ARG A 221 1.48 2.07 10.65
C ARG A 221 2.59 1.38 11.46
N HIS A 222 3.85 1.66 11.16
CA HIS A 222 4.98 1.20 11.98
C HIS A 222 4.85 1.63 13.43
N LEU A 223 4.60 2.92 13.67
CA LEU A 223 4.40 3.46 15.03
C LEU A 223 3.19 2.84 15.73
N MET A 224 2.08 2.66 15.02
CA MET A 224 0.89 1.98 15.53
C MET A 224 1.18 0.54 15.95
N ASN A 225 1.97 -0.21 15.16
CA ASN A 225 2.38 -1.57 15.49
C ASN A 225 3.27 -1.65 16.73
N GLN A 226 4.00 -0.58 17.04
CA GLN A 226 4.77 -0.43 18.29
C GLN A 226 3.92 0.09 19.46
N GLY A 227 2.61 0.26 19.27
CA GLY A 227 1.70 0.82 20.28
C GLY A 227 1.76 2.34 20.44
N ASN A 228 2.54 3.03 19.61
CA ASN A 228 2.70 4.49 19.65
C ASN A 228 1.59 5.21 18.88
N ASN A 229 0.35 5.06 19.34
CA ASN A 229 -0.87 5.54 18.68
C ASN A 229 -0.92 7.07 18.54
N THR A 230 -0.36 7.81 19.50
CA THR A 230 -0.35 9.29 19.47
C THR A 230 0.47 9.81 18.31
N HIS A 231 1.70 9.29 18.13
CA HIS A 231 2.54 9.69 17.01
C HIS A 231 1.97 9.16 15.69
N ALA A 232 1.49 7.90 15.64
CA ALA A 232 0.83 7.35 14.46
C ALA A 232 -0.28 8.26 13.94
N CYS A 233 -1.15 8.75 14.82
CA CYS A 233 -2.22 9.69 14.47
C CYS A 233 -1.69 10.99 13.82
N THR A 234 -0.56 11.52 14.30
CA THR A 234 0.06 12.72 13.71
C THR A 234 0.58 12.45 12.30
N TYR A 235 1.19 11.28 12.08
CA TYR A 235 1.71 10.90 10.76
C TYR A 235 0.59 10.57 9.77
N PHE A 236 -0.48 9.87 10.18
CA PHE A 236 -1.66 9.66 9.33
C PHE A 236 -2.32 10.99 8.93
N LYS A 237 -2.43 11.96 9.85
CA LYS A 237 -2.99 13.28 9.54
C LYS A 237 -2.16 14.00 8.50
N LYS A 238 -0.83 14.00 8.64
CA LYS A 238 0.08 14.56 7.63
C LYS A 238 -0.04 13.85 6.29
N ALA A 239 -0.12 12.51 6.29
CA ALA A 239 -0.31 11.73 5.06
C ALA A 239 -1.60 12.12 4.34
N PHE A 240 -2.70 12.30 5.10
CA PHE A 240 -3.99 12.77 4.60
C PHE A 240 -3.89 14.18 4.00
N ASP A 241 -3.31 15.13 4.72
CA ASP A 241 -3.19 16.52 4.26
C ASP A 241 -2.38 16.60 2.93
N ILE A 242 -1.29 15.83 2.83
CA ILE A 242 -0.49 15.73 1.59
C ILE A 242 -1.25 15.04 0.47
N SER A 243 -2.00 13.97 0.76
CA SER A 243 -2.82 13.27 -0.24
C SER A 243 -3.92 14.17 -0.79
N VAL A 244 -4.60 14.94 0.07
CA VAL A 244 -5.60 15.94 -0.35
C VAL A 244 -4.95 16.99 -1.24
N LYS A 245 -3.74 17.47 -0.90
CA LYS A 245 -3.01 18.42 -1.74
C LYS A 245 -2.71 17.84 -3.14
N LEU A 246 -2.27 16.60 -3.21
CA LEU A 246 -1.90 15.94 -4.47
C LEU A 246 -3.10 15.55 -5.34
N ASN A 247 -4.14 15.01 -4.71
CA ASN A 247 -5.21 14.29 -5.40
C ASN A 247 -6.58 15.00 -5.32
N GLY A 248 -6.69 16.08 -4.56
CA GLY A 248 -7.96 16.68 -4.17
C GLY A 248 -8.65 15.88 -3.05
N GLU A 249 -9.75 16.42 -2.51
CA GLU A 249 -10.50 15.78 -1.42
C GLU A 249 -11.20 14.49 -1.85
N LEU A 250 -11.75 14.47 -3.06
CA LEU A 250 -12.52 13.34 -3.61
C LEU A 250 -11.59 12.30 -4.23
N ASN A 251 -10.96 11.48 -3.39
CA ASN A 251 -10.03 10.45 -3.81
C ASN A 251 -10.11 9.19 -2.94
N GLU A 252 -9.96 7.99 -3.52
CA GLU A 252 -10.00 6.70 -2.82
C GLU A 252 -8.93 6.59 -1.71
N ILE A 253 -7.73 7.12 -1.92
CA ILE A 253 -6.65 7.08 -0.93
C ILE A 253 -7.06 7.85 0.34
N ASN A 254 -7.77 8.97 0.16
CA ASN A 254 -8.27 9.76 1.29
C ASN A 254 -9.31 8.98 2.11
N VAL A 255 -10.10 8.12 1.48
CA VAL A 255 -11.07 7.25 2.17
C VAL A 255 -10.35 6.29 3.12
N ILE A 256 -9.24 5.70 2.66
CA ILE A 256 -8.39 4.81 3.47
C ILE A 256 -7.75 5.57 4.65
N LEU A 257 -7.10 6.70 4.37
CA LEU A 257 -6.44 7.51 5.40
C LEU A 257 -7.42 8.03 6.47
N LEU A 258 -8.63 8.41 6.06
CA LEU A 258 -9.70 8.80 6.99
C LEU A 258 -10.17 7.62 7.84
N ASN A 259 -10.25 6.41 7.28
CA ASN A 259 -10.53 5.20 8.04
C ASN A 259 -9.44 4.88 9.07
N ASP A 260 -8.17 5.04 8.70
CA ASP A 260 -7.05 4.86 9.63
C ASP A 260 -7.08 5.89 10.76
N LEU A 261 -7.34 7.16 10.43
CA LEU A 261 -7.54 8.23 11.43
C LEU A 261 -8.71 7.91 12.37
N GLY A 262 -9.88 7.56 11.82
CA GLY A 262 -11.05 7.19 12.62
C GLY A 262 -10.74 6.04 13.58
N THR A 263 -9.98 5.06 13.12
CA THR A 263 -9.53 3.94 13.96
C THR A 263 -8.60 4.41 15.08
N MET A 264 -7.66 5.32 14.79
CA MET A 264 -6.76 5.86 15.82
C MET A 264 -7.51 6.59 16.93
N TYR A 265 -8.51 7.40 16.57
CA TYR A 265 -9.37 8.06 17.55
C TYR A 265 -10.24 7.05 18.32
N TYR A 266 -10.78 6.04 17.65
CA TYR A 266 -11.57 5.00 18.30
C TYR A 266 -10.78 4.22 19.35
N VAL A 267 -9.56 3.80 19.02
CA VAL A 267 -8.68 3.04 19.94
C VAL A 267 -8.33 3.87 21.17
N ARG A 268 -8.22 5.20 21.01
CA ARG A 268 -8.03 6.17 22.10
C ARG A 268 -9.29 6.48 22.90
N GLY A 269 -10.44 5.89 22.55
CA GLY A 269 -11.72 6.14 23.21
C GLY A 269 -12.41 7.44 22.80
N MET A 270 -11.86 8.16 21.82
CA MET A 270 -12.34 9.43 21.29
C MET A 270 -13.43 9.13 20.24
N LEU A 271 -14.63 8.79 20.70
CA LEU A 271 -15.70 8.25 19.84
C LEU A 271 -16.30 9.30 18.90
N GLU A 272 -16.40 10.56 19.33
CA GLU A 272 -16.95 11.64 18.49
C GLU A 272 -16.03 11.95 17.31
N GLU A 273 -14.73 12.02 17.55
CA GLU A 273 -13.72 12.22 16.52
C GLU A 273 -13.64 11.01 15.59
N ALA A 274 -13.70 9.79 16.13
CA ALA A 274 -13.76 8.59 15.30
C ALA A 274 -14.98 8.61 14.36
N LEU A 275 -16.16 8.97 14.88
CA LEU A 275 -17.38 9.10 14.10
C LEU A 275 -17.26 10.19 13.03
N TYR A 276 -16.62 11.32 13.34
CA TYR A 276 -16.34 12.37 12.36
C TYR A 276 -15.49 11.86 11.19
N PHE A 277 -14.37 11.19 11.47
CA PHE A 277 -13.47 10.69 10.44
C PHE A 277 -14.10 9.57 9.61
N PHE A 278 -14.76 8.61 10.23
CA PHE A 278 -15.46 7.55 9.50
C PHE A 278 -16.65 8.09 8.69
N GLY A 279 -17.40 9.06 9.20
CA GLY A 279 -18.47 9.72 8.45
C GLY A 279 -17.95 10.49 7.24
N LYS A 280 -16.78 11.15 7.37
CA LYS A 280 -16.11 11.79 6.22
C LYS A 280 -15.64 10.74 5.20
N ALA A 281 -15.08 9.61 5.66
CA ALA A 281 -14.70 8.49 4.81
C ALA A 281 -15.91 7.91 4.07
N GLU A 282 -17.05 7.74 4.74
CA GLU A 282 -18.31 7.28 4.14
C GLU A 282 -18.81 8.23 3.06
N LYS A 283 -18.84 9.54 3.35
CA LYS A 283 -19.30 10.57 2.40
C LYS A 283 -18.47 10.57 1.12
N ILE A 284 -17.15 10.46 1.24
CA ILE A 284 -16.24 10.41 0.10
C ILE A 284 -16.39 9.06 -0.62
N GLY A 285 -16.33 7.94 0.11
CA GLY A 285 -16.35 6.58 -0.42
C GLY A 285 -17.62 6.22 -1.21
N LYS A 286 -18.76 6.87 -0.93
CA LYS A 286 -19.99 6.74 -1.75
C LYS A 286 -19.81 7.13 -3.22
N HIS A 287 -18.76 7.87 -3.58
CA HIS A 287 -18.43 8.22 -4.97
C HIS A 287 -17.59 7.15 -5.67
N PHE A 288 -17.16 6.11 -4.97
CA PHE A 288 -16.32 5.02 -5.47
C PHE A 288 -17.05 3.67 -5.32
N PRO A 289 -18.05 3.37 -6.19
CA PRO A 289 -18.90 2.19 -6.05
C PRO A 289 -18.14 0.85 -6.16
N ASP A 290 -16.95 0.88 -6.78
CA ASP A 290 -16.07 -0.28 -6.99
C ASP A 290 -15.05 -0.51 -5.86
N MET A 291 -15.09 0.32 -4.81
CA MET A 291 -14.21 0.21 -3.65
C MET A 291 -14.66 -0.94 -2.72
N GLU A 292 -13.98 -2.09 -2.80
CA GLU A 292 -14.29 -3.29 -2.01
C GLU A 292 -14.04 -3.13 -0.51
N THR A 293 -13.01 -2.35 -0.16
CA THR A 293 -12.65 -2.00 1.22
C THR A 293 -13.65 -1.04 1.86
N PHE A 294 -14.59 -0.49 1.10
CA PHE A 294 -15.60 0.40 1.64
C PHE A 294 -16.52 -0.30 2.66
N SER A 295 -16.67 -1.62 2.54
CA SER A 295 -17.32 -2.47 3.55
C SER A 295 -16.76 -2.28 4.97
N THR A 296 -15.45 -2.11 5.10
CA THR A 296 -14.76 -1.93 6.38
C THR A 296 -15.16 -0.62 7.08
N ILE A 297 -15.38 0.47 6.33
CA ILE A 297 -15.84 1.76 6.88
C ILE A 297 -17.24 1.62 7.48
N TYR A 298 -18.13 0.93 6.77
CA TYR A 298 -19.47 0.63 7.28
C TYR A 298 -19.42 -0.19 8.58
N VAL A 299 -18.56 -1.21 8.64
CA VAL A 299 -18.38 -2.02 9.85
C VAL A 299 -17.84 -1.17 11.01
N ASN A 300 -16.88 -0.28 10.75
CA ASN A 300 -16.33 0.61 11.76
C ASN A 300 -17.38 1.59 12.32
N LEU A 301 -18.22 2.16 11.46
CA LEU A 301 -19.38 2.95 11.89
C LEU A 301 -20.35 2.12 12.73
N GLY A 302 -20.68 0.92 12.28
CA GLY A 302 -21.56 0.02 13.03
C GLY A 302 -21.02 -0.34 14.42
N ASN A 303 -19.72 -0.58 14.54
CA ASN A 303 -19.07 -0.83 15.82
C ASN A 303 -19.07 0.39 16.76
N ILE A 304 -19.02 1.62 16.22
CA ILE A 304 -19.20 2.84 17.02
C ILE A 304 -20.62 2.92 17.55
N PHE A 305 -21.63 2.75 16.68
CA PHE A 305 -23.03 2.81 17.09
C PHE A 305 -23.39 1.70 18.09
N LEU A 306 -22.83 0.50 17.93
CA LEU A 306 -22.96 -0.59 18.89
C LEU A 306 -22.42 -0.17 20.27
N LYS A 307 -21.24 0.46 20.30
CA LYS A 307 -20.63 0.95 21.54
C LYS A 307 -21.42 2.09 22.20
N GLN A 308 -22.17 2.86 21.41
CA GLN A 308 -23.10 3.89 21.91
C GLN A 308 -24.47 3.31 22.33
N GLY A 309 -24.71 2.00 22.17
CA GLY A 309 -26.01 1.38 22.45
C GLY A 309 -27.08 1.64 21.38
N LEU A 310 -26.71 2.24 20.25
CA LEU A 310 -27.60 2.55 19.14
C LEU A 310 -27.74 1.33 18.20
N LEU A 311 -28.34 0.26 18.73
CA LEU A 311 -28.35 -1.07 18.07
C LEU A 311 -28.95 -1.06 16.66
N LYS A 312 -30.02 -0.28 16.43
CA LYS A 312 -30.65 -0.15 15.10
C LYS A 312 -29.72 0.49 14.06
N GLU A 313 -29.00 1.55 14.43
CA GLU A 313 -28.04 2.17 13.52
C GLU A 313 -26.81 1.29 13.33
N ALA A 314 -26.37 0.59 14.38
CA ALA A 314 -25.28 -0.37 14.30
C ALA A 314 -25.58 -1.48 13.28
N GLU A 315 -26.77 -2.10 13.38
CA GLU A 315 -27.22 -3.17 12.48
C GLU A 315 -27.28 -2.69 11.04
N LYS A 316 -27.91 -1.54 10.81
CA LYS A 316 -28.01 -0.93 9.48
C LYS A 316 -26.64 -0.78 8.82
N HIS A 317 -25.64 -0.23 9.53
CA HIS A 317 -24.30 -0.05 8.97
C HIS A 317 -23.60 -1.39 8.71
N CYS A 318 -23.66 -2.35 9.65
CA CYS A 318 -23.01 -3.64 9.44
C CYS A 318 -23.68 -4.50 8.34
N VAL A 319 -24.98 -4.33 8.10
CA VAL A 319 -25.68 -4.91 6.93
C VAL A 319 -25.18 -4.28 5.63
N GLU A 320 -25.01 -2.95 5.56
CA GLU A 320 -24.44 -2.31 4.37
C GLU A 320 -22.99 -2.74 4.11
N GLY A 321 -22.19 -2.90 5.16
CA GLY A 321 -20.85 -3.48 5.08
C GLY A 321 -20.86 -4.89 4.48
N MET A 322 -21.77 -5.75 4.96
CA MET A 322 -21.96 -7.11 4.43
C MET A 322 -22.38 -7.10 2.95
N LYS A 323 -23.30 -6.20 2.56
CA LYS A 323 -23.76 -6.07 1.16
C LYS A 323 -22.61 -5.66 0.24
N ASN A 324 -21.83 -4.65 0.62
CA ASN A 324 -20.67 -4.21 -0.15
C ASN A 324 -19.63 -5.34 -0.27
N ALA A 325 -19.28 -6.01 0.84
CA ALA A 325 -18.30 -7.10 0.82
C ALA A 325 -18.74 -8.30 -0.04
N LYS A 326 -20.04 -8.63 -0.03
CA LYS A 326 -20.60 -9.67 -0.91
C LYS A 326 -20.54 -9.29 -2.38
N ARG A 327 -20.91 -8.05 -2.73
CA ARG A 327 -20.85 -7.53 -4.10
C ARG A 327 -19.45 -7.66 -4.71
N HIS A 328 -18.43 -7.42 -3.90
CA HIS A 328 -17.03 -7.38 -4.33
C HIS A 328 -16.25 -8.67 -4.05
N HIS A 329 -16.91 -9.73 -3.58
CA HIS A 329 -16.24 -10.97 -3.17
C HIS A 329 -15.09 -10.76 -2.18
N TYR A 330 -15.21 -9.76 -1.30
CA TYR A 330 -14.19 -9.40 -0.32
C TYR A 330 -14.40 -10.19 0.97
N GLU A 331 -13.71 -11.32 1.10
CA GLU A 331 -13.89 -12.29 2.20
C GLU A 331 -13.62 -11.70 3.59
N ILE A 332 -12.67 -10.77 3.69
CA ILE A 332 -12.35 -10.14 4.96
C ILE A 332 -13.48 -9.23 5.41
N GLY A 333 -13.99 -8.35 4.54
CA GLY A 333 -15.13 -7.51 4.85
C GLY A 333 -16.40 -8.32 5.19
N LYS A 334 -16.60 -9.49 4.57
CA LYS A 334 -17.69 -10.41 4.95
C LYS A 334 -17.51 -10.91 6.39
N THR A 335 -16.29 -11.29 6.76
CA THR A 335 -15.96 -11.77 8.11
C THR A 335 -16.13 -10.65 9.14
N GLU A 336 -15.63 -9.45 8.85
CA GLU A 336 -15.76 -8.27 9.71
C GLU A 336 -17.22 -7.89 9.94
N ALA A 337 -18.02 -7.85 8.86
CA ALA A 337 -19.44 -7.55 8.96
C ALA A 337 -20.23 -8.64 9.69
N ALA A 338 -19.91 -9.92 9.49
CA ALA A 338 -20.53 -11.02 10.21
C ALA A 338 -20.27 -10.93 11.72
N ASN A 339 -19.03 -10.62 12.11
CA ASN A 339 -18.66 -10.44 13.52
C ASN A 339 -19.42 -9.27 14.15
N CYS A 340 -19.49 -8.13 13.46
CA CYS A 340 -20.27 -6.99 13.95
C CYS A 340 -21.75 -7.35 14.17
N LEU A 341 -22.39 -8.01 13.19
CA LEU A 341 -23.80 -8.42 13.30
C LEU A 341 -24.02 -9.43 14.44
N ALA A 342 -23.08 -10.34 14.66
CA ALA A 342 -23.14 -11.29 15.77
C ALA A 342 -23.05 -10.58 17.13
N ASP A 343 -22.20 -9.56 17.25
CA ASP A 343 -22.07 -8.79 18.49
C ASP A 343 -23.30 -7.89 18.75
N ILE A 344 -23.91 -7.34 17.69
CA ILE A 344 -25.18 -6.62 17.81
C ILE A 344 -26.29 -7.57 18.32
N LYS A 345 -26.38 -8.78 17.75
CA LYS A 345 -27.37 -9.76 18.17
C LYS A 345 -27.24 -10.09 19.67
N LYS A 346 -26.02 -10.34 20.15
CA LYS A 346 -25.74 -10.58 21.58
C LYS A 346 -26.12 -9.39 22.47
N ALA A 347 -26.05 -8.16 21.97
CA ALA A 347 -26.43 -6.97 22.72
C ALA A 347 -27.94 -6.71 22.76
N MET A 348 -28.73 -7.42 21.93
CA MET A 348 -30.19 -7.36 21.92
C MET A 348 -30.84 -8.44 22.80
N GLU A 349 -30.07 -9.49 23.15
CA GLU A 349 -30.42 -10.54 24.10
C GLU A 349 -30.15 -10.08 25.54
#